data_AF-A0A9P3MQJ5-F1
#
_entry.id   AF-A0A9P3MQJ5-F1
#
_cell.length_a   1.000
_cell.length_b   1.000
_cell.length_c   1.000
_cell.angle_alpha   90.00
_cell.angle_beta   90.00
_cell.angle_gamma   90.00
#
_symmetry.space_group_name_H-M   'P 1'
#
loop_
_entity.id
_entity.type
_entity.pdbx_description
1 polymer ?
#
loop_
_entity_poly.entity_id
_entity_poly.type
_entity_poly.pdbx_seq_one_letter_code
_entity_poly.pdbx_strand_id
1 'polypeptide(L)'
;MEPSVGPPLAAKHDQRESGADKGGSEDSGSGGPKWLNQGVIIKAACVLGGAYILKRLVSRARRDHCREVTNLLTGEKFSADQAARDPANFFNLRLDSCPAAVLEDGSRVLYCEQAFWRSPEKPFRQRFYVVRPCAKEMKCDAEVASYALRDVEEYRNFCERPKNQRPQPEEVIGDISEHLATVYLSRCEGGRKCAYEGSTPPGGFPNNWNGATRCTSELTLFRSGEVHSWDRGYKDDGVQVWGPKSAPYEYKPKHMVSSNFRSNEADQGKK
;
A
#
# COMPACT_ATOMS: atom_id res chain seq x y z
N MET A 1 57.44 -20.92 -17.14
CA MET A 1 57.66 -22.23 -17.78
C MET A 1 56.29 -22.79 -18.15
N GLU A 2 55.84 -22.48 -19.36
CA GLU A 2 55.19 -23.49 -20.23
C GLU A 2 56.27 -24.54 -20.66
N PRO A 3 56.00 -25.64 -21.41
CA PRO A 3 54.82 -25.91 -22.26
C PRO A 3 54.34 -27.40 -22.35
N SER A 4 53.31 -27.61 -23.20
CA SER A 4 53.13 -28.73 -24.17
C SER A 4 52.64 -30.08 -23.60
N VAL A 5 51.72 -30.82 -24.23
CA VAL A 5 51.75 -31.30 -25.64
C VAL A 5 50.34 -31.52 -26.20
N GLY A 6 50.15 -31.12 -27.47
CA GLY A 6 48.97 -31.37 -28.30
C GLY A 6 48.97 -32.72 -29.06
N PRO A 7 48.68 -32.76 -30.37
CA PRO A 7 47.43 -33.26 -30.95
C PRO A 7 47.63 -34.44 -31.94
N PRO A 8 46.61 -34.81 -32.73
CA PRO A 8 46.77 -34.74 -34.20
C PRO A 8 45.50 -34.15 -34.90
N LEU A 9 45.56 -33.30 -35.95
CA LEU A 9 45.98 -33.46 -37.37
C LEU A 9 45.32 -34.66 -38.06
N ALA A 10 44.76 -34.66 -39.27
CA ALA A 10 44.40 -33.71 -40.35
C ALA A 10 43.52 -34.54 -41.33
N ALA A 11 42.61 -33.99 -42.13
CA ALA A 11 42.77 -33.70 -43.57
C ALA A 11 41.35 -33.39 -44.13
N LYS A 12 41.06 -32.24 -44.74
CA LYS A 12 41.32 -31.74 -46.11
C LYS A 12 40.49 -32.39 -47.24
N HIS A 13 39.73 -31.52 -47.90
CA HIS A 13 39.36 -31.37 -49.35
C HIS A 13 37.84 -31.20 -49.52
N ASP A 14 37.25 -30.05 -49.91
CA ASP A 14 37.44 -29.06 -50.98
C ASP A 14 36.47 -29.27 -52.17
N GLN A 15 36.06 -28.15 -52.77
CA GLN A 15 35.34 -27.92 -54.05
C GLN A 15 33.81 -27.72 -54.09
N ARG A 16 33.45 -26.42 -54.09
CA ARG A 16 32.80 -25.59 -55.14
C ARG A 16 31.84 -26.18 -56.21
N GLU A 17 30.75 -25.41 -56.37
CA GLU A 17 30.08 -24.87 -57.59
C GLU A 17 29.17 -25.73 -58.51
N SER A 18 27.87 -25.37 -58.45
CA SER A 18 26.92 -24.99 -59.53
C SER A 18 26.86 -25.72 -60.88
N GLY A 19 25.65 -26.14 -61.27
CA GLY A 19 25.28 -26.45 -62.65
C GLY A 19 23.79 -26.78 -62.89
N ALA A 20 23.08 -25.80 -63.44
CA ALA A 20 21.96 -25.82 -64.41
C ALA A 20 20.79 -26.86 -64.37
N ASP A 21 19.59 -26.32 -64.10
CA ASP A 21 18.41 -26.14 -65.00
C ASP A 21 17.67 -27.31 -65.72
N LYS A 22 16.35 -27.08 -65.89
CA LYS A 22 15.21 -27.80 -66.52
C LYS A 22 14.17 -28.27 -65.49
N GLY A 23 12.88 -27.93 -65.53
CA GLY A 23 12.02 -27.26 -66.51
C GLY A 23 10.65 -27.95 -66.53
N GLY A 24 9.56 -27.18 -66.35
CA GLY A 24 8.14 -27.59 -66.51
C GLY A 24 7.52 -28.25 -65.28
N SER A 25 6.27 -28.02 -64.87
CA SER A 25 5.10 -27.40 -65.48
C SER A 25 4.19 -26.91 -64.35
N GLU A 26 3.49 -25.80 -64.58
CA GLU A 26 2.35 -25.34 -63.78
C GLU A 26 1.30 -26.44 -63.68
N ASP A 27 0.65 -26.57 -62.52
CA ASP A 27 -0.80 -26.63 -62.51
C ASP A 27 -1.39 -25.95 -61.28
N SER A 28 -2.53 -25.36 -61.51
CA SER A 28 -3.21 -24.35 -60.72
C SER A 28 -4.36 -24.95 -59.90
N GLY A 29 -4.70 -24.30 -58.79
CA GLY A 29 -5.90 -24.58 -57.99
C GLY A 29 -5.57 -25.03 -56.57
N SER A 30 -6.06 -24.42 -55.50
CA SER A 30 -7.32 -23.71 -55.34
C SER A 30 -7.19 -22.73 -54.17
N GLY A 31 -7.73 -21.53 -54.37
CA GLY A 31 -7.88 -20.52 -53.33
C GLY A 31 -8.81 -21.04 -52.23
N GLY A 32 -8.22 -21.47 -51.12
CA GLY A 32 -8.94 -21.64 -49.86
C GLY A 32 -9.47 -20.28 -49.38
N PRO A 33 -10.62 -20.23 -48.69
CA PRO A 33 -11.27 -18.97 -48.39
C PRO A 33 -10.44 -18.13 -47.41
N LYS A 34 -9.76 -17.09 -47.91
CA LYS A 34 -9.04 -16.08 -47.10
C LYS A 34 -9.92 -15.41 -46.03
N TRP A 35 -11.25 -15.53 -46.12
CA TRP A 35 -12.21 -14.95 -45.17
C TRP A 35 -12.38 -15.75 -43.86
N LEU A 36 -12.04 -17.05 -43.80
CA LEU A 36 -12.13 -17.82 -42.54
C LEU A 36 -10.99 -17.51 -41.56
N ASN A 37 -9.80 -17.18 -42.04
CA ASN A 37 -8.64 -16.86 -41.18
C ASN A 37 -8.70 -15.43 -40.64
N GLN A 38 -9.28 -14.50 -41.41
CA GLN A 38 -9.35 -13.10 -41.03
C GLN A 38 -10.31 -12.86 -39.86
N GLY A 39 -11.42 -13.60 -39.80
CA GLY A 39 -12.36 -13.57 -38.67
C GLY A 39 -11.75 -14.10 -37.37
N VAL A 40 -10.88 -15.12 -37.44
CA VAL A 40 -10.16 -15.66 -36.26
C VAL A 40 -9.08 -14.68 -35.79
N ILE A 41 -8.33 -14.08 -36.72
CA ILE A 41 -7.29 -13.08 -36.41
C ILE A 41 -7.91 -11.82 -35.79
N ILE A 42 -9.03 -11.32 -36.32
CA ILE A 42 -9.74 -10.15 -35.77
C ILE A 42 -10.29 -10.49 -34.38
N LYS A 43 -10.89 -11.66 -34.17
CA LYS A 43 -11.36 -12.09 -32.84
C LYS A 43 -10.20 -12.20 -31.85
N ALA A 44 -9.08 -12.81 -32.24
CA ALA A 44 -7.90 -12.92 -31.39
C ALA A 44 -7.32 -11.54 -31.04
N ALA A 45 -7.22 -10.62 -32.01
CA ALA A 45 -6.77 -9.26 -31.79
C ALA A 45 -7.72 -8.46 -30.88
N CYS A 46 -9.04 -8.62 -31.03
CA CYS A 46 -10.04 -8.02 -30.15
C CYS A 46 -9.98 -8.58 -28.72
N VAL A 47 -9.77 -9.89 -28.56
CA VAL A 47 -9.66 -10.53 -27.24
C VAL A 47 -8.37 -10.09 -26.55
N LEU A 48 -7.22 -10.13 -27.24
CA LEU A 48 -5.94 -9.70 -26.69
C LEU A 48 -5.91 -8.18 -26.41
N GLY A 49 -6.45 -7.37 -27.33
CA GLY A 49 -6.60 -5.93 -27.16
C GLY A 49 -7.54 -5.58 -26.02
N GLY A 50 -8.68 -6.27 -25.92
CA GLY A 50 -9.65 -6.11 -24.82
C GLY A 50 -9.06 -6.49 -23.46
N ALA A 51 -8.35 -7.61 -23.37
CA ALA A 51 -7.65 -8.02 -22.16
C ALA A 51 -6.56 -7.01 -21.74
N TYR A 52 -5.82 -6.46 -22.71
CA TYR A 52 -4.81 -5.42 -22.45
C TYR A 52 -5.44 -4.13 -21.93
N ILE A 53 -6.52 -3.65 -22.55
CA ILE A 53 -7.25 -2.45 -22.10
C ILE A 53 -7.80 -2.67 -20.70
N LEU A 54 -8.45 -3.82 -20.44
CA LEU A 54 -8.99 -4.15 -19.11
C LEU A 54 -7.89 -4.16 -18.05
N LYS A 55 -6.76 -4.83 -18.32
CA LYS A 55 -5.58 -4.85 -17.43
C LYS A 55 -5.08 -3.45 -17.12
N ARG A 56 -5.04 -2.56 -18.11
CA ARG A 56 -4.62 -1.16 -17.94
C ARG A 56 -5.61 -0.35 -17.10
N LEU A 57 -6.91 -0.55 -17.30
CA LEU A 57 -7.96 0.11 -16.52
C LEU A 57 -7.94 -0.32 -15.05
N VAL A 58 -7.85 -1.63 -14.78
CA VAL A 58 -7.76 -2.17 -13.41
C VAL A 58 -6.51 -1.67 -12.69
N SER A 59 -5.35 -1.66 -13.36
CA SER A 59 -4.11 -1.13 -12.78
C SER A 59 -4.20 0.37 -12.49
N ARG A 60 -4.90 1.14 -13.32
CA ARG A 60 -5.17 2.56 -13.05
C ARG A 60 -6.10 2.72 -11.85
N ALA A 61 -7.20 1.98 -11.80
CA ALA A 61 -8.14 2.02 -10.68
C ALA A 61 -7.46 1.71 -9.34
N ARG A 62 -6.62 0.66 -9.25
CA ARG A 62 -5.87 0.36 -8.02
C ARG A 62 -4.90 1.46 -7.60
N ARG A 63 -4.24 2.12 -8.56
CA ARG A 63 -3.38 3.29 -8.25
C ARG A 63 -4.19 4.49 -7.76
N ASP A 64 -5.40 4.67 -8.28
CA ASP A 64 -6.32 5.72 -7.83
C ASP A 64 -6.82 5.41 -6.40
N HIS A 65 -7.12 4.15 -6.08
CA HIS A 65 -7.44 3.70 -4.71
C HIS A 65 -6.29 3.99 -3.73
N CYS A 66 -5.04 3.67 -4.10
CA CYS A 66 -3.88 3.96 -3.26
C CYS A 66 -3.75 5.47 -2.97
N ARG A 67 -3.99 6.31 -3.98
CA ARG A 67 -3.98 7.77 -3.82
C ARG A 67 -5.07 8.23 -2.86
N GLU A 68 -6.28 7.70 -2.98
CA GLU A 68 -7.40 8.02 -2.08
C GLU A 68 -7.09 7.60 -0.64
N VAL A 69 -6.59 6.37 -0.44
CA VAL A 69 -6.15 5.85 0.87
C VAL A 69 -5.07 6.75 1.48
N THR A 70 -4.03 7.12 0.72
CA THR A 70 -2.98 8.03 1.18
C THR A 70 -3.57 9.38 1.63
N ASN A 71 -4.50 9.93 0.87
CA ASN A 71 -5.14 11.22 1.19
C ASN A 71 -5.98 11.15 2.46
N LEU A 72 -6.74 10.05 2.65
CA LEU A 72 -7.57 9.85 3.84
C LEU A 72 -6.74 9.66 5.12
N LEU A 73 -5.59 9.00 5.01
CA LEU A 73 -4.65 8.83 6.13
C LEU A 73 -3.99 10.15 6.51
N THR A 74 -3.61 10.96 5.52
CA THR A 74 -2.85 12.22 5.70
C THR A 74 -3.58 13.26 6.55
N GLY A 75 -2.81 13.98 7.36
CA GLY A 75 -3.23 15.15 8.14
C GLY A 75 -3.50 14.85 9.61
N GLU A 76 -3.54 15.92 10.39
CA GLU A 76 -3.71 15.91 11.84
C GLU A 76 -5.14 15.56 12.27
N LYS A 77 -5.25 14.54 13.13
CA LYS A 77 -6.51 13.99 13.65
C LYS A 77 -6.40 13.72 15.15
N PHE A 78 -7.54 13.71 15.84
CA PHE A 78 -7.60 13.52 17.28
C PHE A 78 -8.70 12.54 17.69
N SER A 79 -8.46 11.77 18.74
CA SER A 79 -9.48 10.95 19.40
C SER A 79 -10.23 11.69 20.52
N ALA A 80 -10.25 13.03 20.47
CA ALA A 80 -10.82 13.89 21.51
C ALA A 80 -12.29 13.56 21.82
N ASP A 81 -13.14 13.43 20.79
CA ASP A 81 -14.57 13.10 20.94
C ASP A 81 -14.78 11.72 21.58
N GLN A 82 -13.92 10.76 21.28
CA GLN A 82 -13.98 9.41 21.86
C GLN A 82 -13.55 9.42 23.31
N ALA A 83 -12.41 10.06 23.60
CA ALA A 83 -11.88 10.20 24.95
C ALA A 83 -12.82 10.98 25.88
N ALA A 84 -13.55 11.97 25.35
CA ALA A 84 -14.55 12.70 26.11
C ALA A 84 -15.79 11.84 26.44
N ARG A 85 -16.21 10.95 25.52
CA ARG A 85 -17.33 10.03 25.72
C ARG A 85 -16.98 8.86 26.64
N ASP A 86 -15.76 8.35 26.57
CA ASP A 86 -15.31 7.20 27.35
C ASP A 86 -13.85 7.41 27.85
N PRO A 87 -13.65 8.29 28.84
CA PRO A 87 -12.33 8.65 29.35
C PRO A 87 -11.66 7.52 30.15
N ALA A 88 -12.41 6.49 30.56
CA ALA A 88 -11.87 5.35 31.29
C ALA A 88 -11.10 4.39 30.37
N ASN A 89 -11.48 4.31 29.09
CA ASN A 89 -10.90 3.37 28.13
C ASN A 89 -10.07 4.04 27.03
N PHE A 90 -10.31 5.33 26.75
CA PHE A 90 -9.65 6.04 25.64
C PHE A 90 -8.99 7.33 26.10
N PHE A 91 -7.74 7.50 25.66
CA PHE A 91 -7.03 8.77 25.82
C PHE A 91 -7.32 9.69 24.65
N ASN A 92 -7.23 11.00 24.86
CA ASN A 92 -7.18 11.95 23.77
C ASN A 92 -5.77 11.91 23.15
N LEU A 93 -5.68 11.26 21.99
CA LEU A 93 -4.46 11.04 21.25
C LEU A 93 -4.51 11.87 19.97
N ARG A 94 -3.35 12.41 19.61
CA ARG A 94 -3.08 13.00 18.31
C ARG A 94 -2.54 11.92 17.39
N LEU A 95 -3.06 11.87 16.18
CA LEU A 95 -2.52 11.14 15.03
C LEU A 95 -2.14 12.17 13.98
N ASP A 96 -0.87 12.25 13.60
CA ASP A 96 -0.44 13.10 12.49
C ASP A 96 0.32 12.28 11.46
N SER A 97 0.03 12.53 10.18
CA SER A 97 0.69 11.81 9.10
C SER A 97 0.78 12.66 7.84
N CYS A 98 1.82 12.44 7.06
CA CYS A 98 2.07 13.20 5.85
C CYS A 98 2.98 12.43 4.88
N PRO A 99 2.93 12.77 3.57
CA PRO A 99 3.83 12.18 2.59
C PRO A 99 5.30 12.44 2.93
N ALA A 100 6.10 11.37 2.87
CA ALA A 100 7.53 11.39 3.16
C ALA A 100 8.37 11.04 1.92
N ALA A 101 7.99 10.01 1.16
CA ALA A 101 8.70 9.58 -0.05
C ALA A 101 7.80 8.84 -1.04
N VAL A 102 8.35 8.49 -2.21
CA VAL A 102 7.75 7.59 -3.20
C VAL A 102 8.82 6.57 -3.60
N LEU A 103 8.49 5.28 -3.51
CA LEU A 103 9.39 4.20 -3.91
C LEU A 103 9.47 4.09 -5.45
N GLU A 104 10.48 3.39 -5.95
CA GLU A 104 10.69 3.18 -7.40
C GLU A 104 9.50 2.51 -8.09
N ASP A 105 8.79 1.62 -7.40
CA ASP A 105 7.59 0.94 -7.88
C ASP A 105 6.32 1.82 -7.87
N GLY A 106 6.45 3.07 -7.42
CA GLY A 106 5.37 4.05 -7.29
C GLY A 106 4.58 3.96 -5.98
N SER A 107 4.97 3.07 -5.05
CA SER A 107 4.39 3.00 -3.71
C SER A 107 4.63 4.29 -2.95
N ARG A 108 3.64 4.72 -2.16
CA ARG A 108 3.69 5.98 -1.41
C ARG A 108 4.11 5.72 0.02
N VAL A 109 5.09 6.46 0.51
CA VAL A 109 5.52 6.41 1.91
C VAL A 109 4.92 7.58 2.66
N LEU A 110 4.14 7.30 3.70
CA LEU A 110 3.70 8.26 4.69
C LEU A 110 4.54 8.09 5.95
N TYR A 111 4.99 9.21 6.53
CA TYR A 111 5.34 9.23 7.93
C TYR A 111 4.06 9.36 8.77
N CYS A 112 3.98 8.64 9.89
CA CYS A 112 2.85 8.64 10.79
C CYS A 112 3.32 8.60 12.24
N GLU A 113 2.81 9.51 13.08
CA GLU A 113 3.09 9.54 14.51
C GLU A 113 1.82 9.60 15.35
N GLN A 114 1.91 9.04 16.55
CA GLN A 114 0.89 9.13 17.59
C GLN A 114 1.50 9.69 18.87
N ALA A 115 0.83 10.69 19.45
CA ALA A 115 1.24 11.35 20.68
C ALA A 115 0.04 11.61 21.59
N PHE A 116 0.28 11.77 22.89
CA PHE A 116 -0.75 12.33 23.76
C PHE A 116 -1.00 13.79 23.39
N TRP A 117 -2.26 14.23 23.40
CA TRP A 117 -2.60 15.59 22.97
C TRP A 117 -1.92 16.70 23.80
N ARG A 118 -1.56 16.42 25.06
CA ARG A 118 -0.87 17.37 25.96
C ARG A 118 0.64 17.43 25.78
N SER A 119 1.21 16.47 25.07
CA SER A 119 2.64 16.37 24.81
C SER A 119 2.86 15.92 23.36
N PRO A 120 2.36 16.70 22.36
CA PRO A 120 2.48 16.34 20.95
C PRO A 120 3.94 16.16 20.53
N GLU A 121 4.87 16.86 21.18
CA GLU A 121 6.31 16.82 20.92
C GLU A 121 7.00 15.53 21.42
N LYS A 122 6.25 14.60 22.04
CA LYS A 122 6.76 13.32 22.54
C LYS A 122 5.91 12.17 22.00
N PRO A 123 5.99 11.88 20.69
CA PRO A 123 5.24 10.77 20.11
C PRO A 123 5.69 9.45 20.72
N PHE A 124 4.74 8.67 21.22
CA PHE A 124 5.00 7.33 21.77
C PHE A 124 5.04 6.26 20.68
N ARG A 125 4.59 6.59 19.46
CA ARG A 125 4.65 5.71 18.30
C ARG A 125 4.95 6.52 17.05
N GLN A 126 5.90 6.04 16.26
CA GLN A 126 6.23 6.57 14.93
C GLN A 126 6.36 5.40 13.96
N ARG A 127 5.79 5.51 12.76
CA ARG A 127 5.80 4.46 11.73
C ARG A 127 5.95 5.07 10.35
N PHE A 128 6.56 4.32 9.44
CA PHE A 128 6.31 4.52 8.02
C PHE A 128 5.15 3.64 7.57
N TYR A 129 4.20 4.23 6.84
CA TYR A 129 3.20 3.49 6.10
C TYR A 129 3.53 3.51 4.62
N VAL A 130 3.74 2.33 4.04
CA VAL A 130 3.88 2.13 2.61
C VAL A 130 2.52 1.73 2.05
N VAL A 131 1.94 2.60 1.24
CA VAL A 131 0.65 2.38 0.56
C VAL A 131 0.91 1.97 -0.88
N ARG A 132 0.42 0.79 -1.25
CA ARG A 132 0.62 0.23 -2.59
C ARG A 132 -0.58 -0.59 -3.08
N PRO A 133 -0.72 -0.82 -4.39
CA PRO A 133 -1.78 -1.66 -4.92
C PRO A 133 -1.68 -3.08 -4.36
N CYS A 134 -2.82 -3.71 -4.05
CA CYS A 134 -2.84 -5.13 -3.77
C CYS A 134 -2.29 -5.96 -4.94
N ALA A 135 -1.69 -7.11 -4.62
CA ALA A 135 -1.37 -8.13 -5.61
C ALA A 135 -2.61 -8.54 -6.43
N LYS A 136 -2.43 -9.03 -7.67
CA LYS A 136 -3.54 -9.24 -8.62
C LYS A 136 -4.50 -10.33 -8.17
N GLU A 137 -3.93 -11.35 -7.56
CA GLU A 137 -4.54 -12.54 -6.98
C GLU A 137 -5.30 -12.24 -5.68
N MET A 138 -5.01 -11.12 -5.02
CA MET A 138 -5.66 -10.73 -3.77
C MET A 138 -6.96 -9.96 -4.04
N LYS A 139 -8.00 -10.28 -3.25
CA LYS A 139 -9.30 -9.59 -3.28
C LYS A 139 -9.27 -8.34 -2.40
N CYS A 140 -8.44 -7.36 -2.77
CA CYS A 140 -8.37 -6.05 -2.12
C CYS A 140 -7.93 -4.95 -3.10
N ASP A 141 -8.13 -3.70 -2.69
CA ASP A 141 -7.87 -2.52 -3.51
C ASP A 141 -6.49 -1.90 -3.23
N ALA A 142 -6.10 -1.86 -1.95
CA ALA A 142 -4.83 -1.29 -1.50
C ALA A 142 -4.26 -2.05 -0.29
N GLU A 143 -2.94 -2.07 -0.19
CA GLU A 143 -2.19 -2.52 0.99
C GLU A 143 -1.67 -1.31 1.74
N VAL A 144 -1.76 -1.34 3.06
CA VAL A 144 -1.08 -0.41 3.96
C VAL A 144 -0.12 -1.22 4.82
N ALA A 145 1.15 -1.24 4.43
CA ALA A 145 2.20 -1.91 5.17
C ALA A 145 2.87 -0.92 6.13
N SER A 146 3.02 -1.31 7.40
CA SER A 146 3.64 -0.52 8.44
C SER A 146 5.05 -1.00 8.74
N TYR A 147 5.96 -0.06 8.92
CA TYR A 147 7.37 -0.30 9.14
C TYR A 147 7.89 0.50 10.34
N ALA A 148 8.85 -0.08 11.04
CA ALA A 148 9.65 0.63 12.04
C ALA A 148 10.59 1.64 11.36
N LEU A 149 11.06 2.61 12.14
CA LEU A 149 12.08 3.58 11.74
C LEU A 149 13.41 3.20 12.38
N ARG A 150 14.52 3.44 11.68
CA ARG A 150 15.86 3.26 12.27
C ARG A 150 16.17 4.32 13.31
N ASP A 151 15.92 5.59 12.98
CA ASP A 151 16.13 6.74 13.86
C ASP A 151 14.79 7.38 14.19
N VAL A 152 14.25 7.14 15.39
CA VAL A 152 12.98 7.74 15.81
C VAL A 152 13.13 9.18 16.29
N GLU A 153 14.34 9.63 16.64
CA GLU A 153 14.55 10.98 17.14
C GLU A 153 14.64 11.97 15.98
N GLU A 154 15.33 11.59 14.89
CA GLU A 154 15.43 12.43 13.69
C GLU A 154 14.07 12.68 13.02
N TYR A 155 13.10 11.78 13.18
CA TYR A 155 11.79 11.91 12.54
C TYR A 155 10.72 12.53 13.42
N ARG A 156 11.03 12.90 14.66
CA ARG A 156 10.05 13.51 15.57
C ARG A 156 9.42 14.78 14.95
N ASN A 157 8.09 14.88 15.04
CA ASN A 157 7.30 15.99 14.50
C ASN A 157 7.58 16.26 13.01
N PHE A 158 7.91 15.20 12.24
CA PHE A 158 8.28 15.31 10.82
C PHE A 158 7.27 16.13 10.01
N CYS A 159 5.97 15.94 10.26
CA CYS A 159 4.92 16.61 9.51
C CYS A 159 4.78 18.11 9.75
N GLU A 160 5.28 18.60 10.89
CA GLU A 160 5.26 20.03 11.25
C GLU A 160 6.47 20.80 10.74
N ARG A 161 7.60 20.10 10.53
CA ARG A 161 8.84 20.73 10.05
C ARG A 161 8.69 21.25 8.62
N PRO A 162 9.34 22.35 8.21
CA PRO A 162 9.49 22.70 6.80
C PRO A 162 10.13 21.57 5.98
N LYS A 163 9.72 21.34 4.73
CA LYS A 163 10.22 20.22 3.90
C LYS A 163 11.74 20.20 3.72
N ASN A 164 12.37 21.36 3.64
CA ASN A 164 13.83 21.50 3.52
C ASN A 164 14.59 21.24 4.83
N GLN A 165 13.86 21.05 5.93
CA GLN A 165 14.42 20.73 7.25
C GLN A 165 14.07 19.31 7.67
N ARG A 166 13.51 18.47 6.79
CA ARG A 166 13.19 17.07 7.05
C ARG A 166 14.25 16.18 6.38
N PRO A 167 14.43 14.93 6.84
CA PRO A 167 15.07 13.89 6.04
C PRO A 167 14.49 13.87 4.61
N GLN A 168 15.37 13.85 3.61
CA GLN A 168 14.99 13.83 2.21
C GLN A 168 14.45 12.45 1.80
N PRO A 169 13.72 12.35 0.67
CA PRO A 169 13.10 11.08 0.27
C PRO A 169 14.05 9.89 0.22
N GLU A 170 15.30 10.08 -0.20
CA GLU A 170 16.32 9.02 -0.26
C GLU A 170 16.71 8.53 1.15
N GLU A 171 16.83 9.43 2.11
CA GLU A 171 17.09 9.12 3.52
C GLU A 171 15.89 8.40 4.15
N VAL A 172 14.67 8.92 3.91
CA VAL A 172 13.40 8.29 4.32
C VAL A 172 13.35 6.83 3.87
N ILE A 173 13.70 6.55 2.60
CA ILE A 173 13.69 5.19 2.05
C ILE A 173 14.75 4.32 2.71
N GLY A 174 15.95 4.85 2.96
CA GLY A 174 17.03 4.13 3.67
C GLY A 174 16.69 3.78 5.13
N ASP A 175 15.85 4.61 5.76
CA ASP A 175 15.44 4.46 7.16
C ASP A 175 14.20 3.60 7.38
N ILE A 176 13.55 3.14 6.31
CA ILE A 176 12.55 2.08 6.40
C ILE A 176 13.23 0.82 6.95
N SER A 177 12.80 0.40 8.13
CA SER A 177 13.39 -0.72 8.89
C SER A 177 12.48 -1.96 8.81
N GLU A 178 12.36 -2.68 9.92
CA GLU A 178 11.53 -3.87 10.09
C GLU A 178 10.09 -3.65 9.63
N HIS A 179 9.59 -4.59 8.82
CA HIS A 179 8.17 -4.71 8.52
C HIS A 179 7.41 -5.19 9.75
N LEU A 180 6.32 -4.51 10.10
CA LEU A 180 5.57 -4.78 11.33
C LEU A 180 4.24 -5.46 11.05
N ALA A 181 3.45 -4.90 10.13
CA ALA A 181 2.14 -5.44 9.78
C ALA A 181 1.66 -4.89 8.43
N THR A 182 0.86 -5.67 7.70
CA THR A 182 0.15 -5.21 6.50
C THR A 182 -1.36 -5.34 6.68
N VAL A 183 -2.07 -4.24 6.48
CA VAL A 183 -3.53 -4.21 6.38
C VAL A 183 -3.93 -4.23 4.91
N TYR A 184 -4.87 -5.11 4.56
CA TYR A 184 -5.41 -5.24 3.21
C TYR A 184 -6.77 -4.54 3.14
N LEU A 185 -6.82 -3.38 2.49
CA LEU A 185 -8.00 -2.54 2.41
C LEU A 185 -8.83 -2.85 1.15
N SER A 186 -10.13 -2.94 1.35
CA SER A 186 -11.13 -3.00 0.30
C SER A 186 -12.07 -1.81 0.43
N ARG A 187 -12.57 -1.33 -0.70
CA ARG A 187 -13.57 -0.27 -0.73
C ARG A 187 -14.83 -0.78 -0.04
N CYS A 188 -15.39 0.05 0.84
CA CYS A 188 -16.67 -0.27 1.45
C CYS A 188 -17.78 -0.30 0.40
N GLU A 189 -18.74 -1.21 0.61
CA GLU A 189 -19.94 -1.30 -0.21
C GLU A 189 -20.75 0.01 -0.24
N GLY A 190 -21.50 0.22 -1.32
CA GLY A 190 -22.32 1.41 -1.52
C GLY A 190 -23.31 1.63 -0.36
N GLY A 191 -23.45 2.88 0.08
CA GLY A 191 -24.35 3.26 1.19
C GLY A 191 -23.70 3.23 2.57
N ARG A 192 -22.51 2.63 2.73
CA ARG A 192 -21.74 2.73 3.98
C ARG A 192 -21.03 4.08 4.08
N LYS A 193 -20.85 4.55 5.33
CA LYS A 193 -20.12 5.81 5.62
C LYS A 193 -18.61 5.67 5.39
N CYS A 194 -18.06 4.47 5.59
CA CYS A 194 -16.65 4.21 5.32
C CYS A 194 -16.33 4.28 3.82
N ALA A 195 -15.12 4.69 3.50
CA ALA A 195 -14.55 4.63 2.17
C ALA A 195 -13.81 3.31 1.95
N TYR A 196 -12.98 2.91 2.92
CA TYR A 196 -12.21 1.68 2.90
C TYR A 196 -12.21 1.04 4.27
N GLU A 197 -12.13 -0.29 4.30
CA GLU A 197 -11.92 -1.05 5.53
C GLU A 197 -11.07 -2.29 5.26
N GLY A 198 -10.41 -2.79 6.29
CA GLY A 198 -9.60 -3.98 6.17
C GLY A 198 -8.87 -4.31 7.45
N SER A 199 -8.16 -5.44 7.41
CA SER A 199 -7.42 -5.95 8.55
C SER A 199 -6.15 -6.67 8.11
N THR A 200 -5.30 -6.97 9.09
CA THR A 200 -4.28 -8.01 8.98
C THR A 200 -4.93 -9.38 8.75
N PRO A 201 -4.27 -10.32 8.06
CA PRO A 201 -4.81 -11.65 7.82
C PRO A 201 -5.00 -12.41 9.14
N PRO A 202 -5.76 -13.53 9.14
CA PRO A 202 -5.87 -14.39 10.31
C PRO A 202 -4.48 -14.80 10.83
N GLY A 203 -4.29 -14.72 12.14
CA GLY A 203 -2.98 -14.95 12.78
C GLY A 203 -2.12 -13.69 12.92
N GLY A 204 -2.35 -12.64 12.12
CA GLY A 204 -1.63 -11.37 12.23
C GLY A 204 -0.18 -11.47 11.76
N PHE A 205 0.69 -10.65 12.36
CA PHE A 205 2.13 -10.61 12.07
C PHE A 205 2.96 -10.81 13.34
N PRO A 206 4.20 -11.32 13.26
CA PRO A 206 5.07 -11.44 14.43
C PRO A 206 5.26 -10.10 15.15
N ASN A 207 5.22 -10.12 16.49
CA ASN A 207 5.48 -8.94 17.30
C ASN A 207 6.01 -9.39 18.66
N ASN A 208 7.07 -8.75 19.16
CA ASN A 208 7.71 -9.11 20.43
C ASN A 208 7.55 -8.02 21.52
N TRP A 209 6.67 -7.04 21.32
CA TRP A 209 6.51 -5.93 22.26
C TRP A 209 5.67 -6.37 23.48
N ASN A 210 6.13 -5.99 24.67
CA ASN A 210 5.46 -6.30 25.95
C ASN A 210 5.09 -7.79 26.10
N GLY A 211 5.93 -8.69 25.55
CA GLY A 211 5.70 -10.14 25.62
C GLY A 211 4.61 -10.66 24.68
N ALA A 212 4.20 -9.88 23.68
CA ALA A 212 3.44 -10.41 22.55
C ALA A 212 4.30 -11.38 21.74
N THR A 213 3.64 -12.23 20.96
CA THR A 213 4.25 -13.03 19.89
C THR A 213 3.69 -12.66 18.52
N ARG A 214 2.49 -12.08 18.49
CA ARG A 214 1.83 -11.60 17.27
C ARG A 214 1.06 -10.30 17.51
N CYS A 215 0.84 -9.54 16.46
CA CYS A 215 -0.03 -8.38 16.45
C CYS A 215 -1.08 -8.46 15.34
N THR A 216 -2.20 -7.79 15.57
CA THR A 216 -3.23 -7.55 14.55
C THR A 216 -3.48 -6.06 14.42
N SER A 217 -3.95 -5.67 13.25
CA SER A 217 -4.38 -4.30 12.98
C SER A 217 -5.65 -4.33 12.15
N GLU A 218 -6.60 -3.47 12.50
CA GLU A 218 -7.81 -3.19 11.72
C GLU A 218 -7.85 -1.70 11.44
N LEU A 219 -8.20 -1.34 10.20
CA LEU A 219 -8.22 0.04 9.73
C LEU A 219 -9.52 0.29 8.99
N THR A 220 -10.22 1.36 9.36
CA THR A 220 -11.37 1.88 8.62
C THR A 220 -11.15 3.34 8.32
N LEU A 221 -11.24 3.71 7.04
CA LEU A 221 -11.06 5.06 6.55
C LEU A 221 -12.41 5.59 6.11
N PHE A 222 -12.79 6.78 6.57
CA PHE A 222 -14.07 7.41 6.26
C PHE A 222 -13.90 8.52 5.24
N ARG A 223 -14.93 8.75 4.42
CA ARG A 223 -14.92 9.83 3.42
C ARG A 223 -14.78 11.23 4.04
N SER A 224 -15.16 11.38 5.30
CA SER A 224 -14.95 12.60 6.09
C SER A 224 -13.46 12.88 6.37
N GLY A 225 -12.58 11.88 6.23
CA GLY A 225 -11.20 11.93 6.72
C GLY A 225 -11.06 11.41 8.15
N GLU A 226 -12.14 10.92 8.77
CA GLU A 226 -12.04 10.15 10.02
C GLU A 226 -11.34 8.80 9.78
N VAL A 227 -10.57 8.35 10.76
CA VAL A 227 -9.78 7.11 10.72
C VAL A 227 -10.03 6.33 11.99
N HIS A 228 -10.48 5.07 11.86
CA HIS A 228 -10.55 4.13 12.97
C HIS A 228 -9.39 3.16 12.87
N SER A 229 -8.61 3.02 13.94
CA SER A 229 -7.43 2.16 13.98
C SER A 229 -7.45 1.26 15.21
N TRP A 230 -7.29 -0.05 15.02
CA TRP A 230 -7.30 -1.04 16.10
C TRP A 230 -6.06 -1.92 16.10
N ASP A 231 -4.96 -1.43 16.67
CA ASP A 231 -3.72 -2.21 16.80
C ASP A 231 -3.69 -2.95 18.13
N ARG A 232 -3.46 -4.26 18.09
CA ARG A 232 -3.47 -5.13 19.27
C ARG A 232 -2.33 -6.14 19.23
N GLY A 233 -1.80 -6.49 20.39
CA GLY A 233 -0.78 -7.52 20.54
C GLY A 233 -1.26 -8.68 21.38
N TYR A 234 -0.89 -9.88 21.00
CA TYR A 234 -1.31 -11.12 21.63
C TYR A 234 -0.12 -12.04 21.87
N LYS A 235 -0.22 -12.85 22.92
CA LYS A 235 0.60 -14.05 23.13
C LYS A 235 0.11 -15.21 22.26
N ASP A 236 0.88 -16.30 22.25
CA ASP A 236 0.55 -17.55 21.54
C ASP A 236 -0.74 -18.20 22.06
N ASP A 237 -1.00 -18.08 23.36
CA ASP A 237 -2.24 -18.56 24.02
C ASP A 237 -3.47 -17.68 23.72
N GLY A 238 -3.31 -16.59 22.94
CA GLY A 238 -4.39 -15.68 22.57
C GLY A 238 -4.68 -14.58 23.58
N VAL A 239 -3.92 -14.45 24.67
CA VAL A 239 -4.08 -13.36 25.63
C VAL A 239 -3.60 -12.04 25.02
N GLN A 240 -4.47 -11.02 25.00
CA GLN A 240 -4.10 -9.66 24.58
C GLN A 240 -3.21 -9.01 25.64
N VAL A 241 -2.05 -8.50 25.24
CA VAL A 241 -1.04 -7.88 26.13
C VAL A 241 -0.88 -6.38 25.92
N TRP A 242 -1.24 -5.85 24.75
CA TRP A 242 -1.23 -4.41 24.49
C TRP A 242 -2.31 -3.98 23.49
N GLY A 243 -2.55 -2.67 23.42
CA GLY A 243 -3.58 -2.07 22.57
C GLY A 243 -4.94 -1.94 23.27
N PRO A 244 -5.90 -1.20 22.68
CA PRO A 244 -7.22 -1.02 23.27
C PRO A 244 -8.03 -2.34 23.21
N LYS A 245 -8.81 -2.60 24.26
CA LYS A 245 -9.57 -3.86 24.42
C LYS A 245 -10.99 -3.77 23.86
N SER A 246 -11.65 -2.62 24.03
CA SER A 246 -13.10 -2.48 23.82
C SER A 246 -13.49 -2.02 22.41
N ALA A 247 -12.69 -1.17 21.76
CA ALA A 247 -12.99 -0.60 20.44
C ALA A 247 -11.73 -0.07 19.74
N PRO A 248 -11.76 0.19 18.42
CA PRO A 248 -10.72 0.98 17.74
C PRO A 248 -10.60 2.39 18.33
N TYR A 249 -9.44 3.01 18.18
CA TYR A 249 -9.34 4.46 18.35
C TYR A 249 -10.00 5.18 17.18
N GLU A 250 -10.83 6.19 17.48
CA GLU A 250 -11.57 6.99 16.50
C GLU A 250 -10.92 8.37 16.31
N TYR A 251 -10.13 8.56 15.26
CA TYR A 251 -9.41 9.80 14.98
C TYR A 251 -10.18 10.68 14.00
N LYS A 252 -10.63 11.85 14.46
CA LYS A 252 -11.31 12.84 13.63
C LYS A 252 -10.38 14.01 13.26
N PRO A 253 -10.43 14.51 12.01
CA PRO A 253 -9.69 15.70 11.61
C PRO A 253 -9.98 16.91 12.51
N LYS A 254 -8.95 17.72 12.78
CA LYS A 254 -9.01 18.91 13.64
C LYS A 254 -10.19 19.84 13.38
N HIS A 255 -10.53 20.08 12.12
CA HIS A 255 -11.63 20.98 11.74
C HIS A 255 -13.02 20.41 12.09
N MET A 256 -13.16 19.10 12.28
CA MET A 256 -14.41 18.48 12.75
C MET A 256 -14.52 18.44 14.27
N VAL A 257 -13.42 18.61 15.01
CA VAL A 257 -13.45 18.71 16.47
C VAL A 257 -13.98 20.08 16.93
N SER A 258 -13.76 21.14 16.12
CA SER A 258 -14.23 22.51 16.42
C SER A 258 -15.73 22.72 16.28
N SER A 259 -16.46 21.92 15.50
CA SER A 259 -17.89 22.15 15.25
C SER A 259 -18.79 21.73 16.43
N ASN A 260 -18.33 20.81 17.27
CA ASN A 260 -19.10 20.33 18.43
C ASN A 260 -18.95 21.20 19.68
N PHE A 261 -17.96 22.10 19.73
CA PHE A 261 -17.76 23.00 20.87
C PHE A 261 -18.62 24.26 20.78
N ARG A 262 -19.04 24.67 19.58
CA ARG A 262 -19.89 25.86 19.37
C ARG A 262 -21.38 25.65 19.65
N SER A 263 -21.84 24.41 19.78
CA SER A 263 -23.24 24.09 20.06
C SER A 263 -23.60 24.07 21.55
N ASN A 264 -22.62 24.11 22.46
CA ASN A 264 -22.88 24.04 23.91
C ASN A 264 -22.81 25.39 24.64
N GLU A 265 -22.49 26.49 23.95
CA GLU A 265 -22.40 27.84 24.56
C GLU A 265 -23.62 28.73 24.24
N ALA A 266 -24.57 28.24 23.44
CA ALA A 266 -25.76 29.00 23.02
C ALA A 266 -26.98 28.84 23.94
N ASP A 267 -26.90 28.04 25.02
CA ASP A 267 -28.07 27.70 25.86
C ASP A 267 -27.94 28.08 27.35
N GLN A 268 -26.97 28.94 27.72
CA GLN A 268 -26.85 29.48 29.09
C GLN A 268 -26.89 31.02 29.16
N GLY A 269 -27.79 31.63 28.39
CA GLY A 269 -27.91 33.09 28.35
C GLY A 269 -29.33 33.59 28.17
N LYS A 270 -30.28 33.14 28.99
CA LYS A 270 -31.58 33.83 29.19
C LYS A 270 -32.23 33.42 30.53
N LYS A 271 -31.89 34.14 31.59
CA LYS A 271 -32.77 34.50 32.69
C LYS A 271 -32.39 35.89 33.18
#